data_AF-A0A7R9WEI3-F1
#
_entry.id   AF-A0A7R9WEI3-F1
#
_cell.length_a   1.000
_cell.length_b   1.000
_cell.length_c   1.000
_cell.angle_alpha   90.00
_cell.angle_beta   90.00
_cell.angle_gamma   90.00
#
_symmetry.space_group_name_H-M   'P 1'
#
loop_
_entity.id
_entity.type
_entity.pdbx_description
1 polymer ?
#
loop_
_entity_poly.entity_id
_entity_poly.type
_entity_poly.pdbx_seq_one_letter_code
_entity_poly.pdbx_strand_id
1 'polypeptide(L)'
;YSLTVDGEEVPTTNDFAGRAELVIGNCTDASEAFPPYCVSASDPKRVGDGKCDSEYNTEECGYDSGDCISFNVRFPDCDVTRPERVGDGYCHGGMYNTVECGYDGGDCSDFVQA
;
A
#
# COMPACT_ATOMS: atom_id res chain seq x y z
N TYR A 1 -1.15 -23.93 16.42
CA TYR A 1 0.02 -24.80 16.17
C TYR A 1 1.14 -23.85 15.74
N SER A 2 2.42 -24.10 16.03
CA SER A 2 3.52 -23.26 15.54
C SER A 2 4.37 -24.09 14.59
N LEU A 3 4.77 -23.50 13.47
CA LEU A 3 5.74 -24.08 12.56
C LEU A 3 7.07 -23.37 12.77
N THR A 4 8.17 -24.09 12.63
CA THR A 4 9.51 -23.51 12.72
C THR A 4 10.12 -23.49 11.33
N VAL A 5 10.45 -22.30 10.83
CA VAL A 5 11.18 -22.11 9.57
C VAL A 5 12.49 -21.44 9.91
N ASP A 6 13.61 -22.07 9.51
CA ASP A 6 14.98 -21.60 9.79
C ASP A 6 15.28 -21.27 11.27
N GLY A 7 14.58 -21.95 12.18
CA GLY A 7 14.78 -21.81 13.63
C GLY A 7 13.96 -20.70 14.29
N GLU A 8 13.09 -20.01 13.55
CA GLU A 8 12.16 -19.02 14.09
C GLU A 8 10.75 -19.59 14.19
N GLU A 9 10.08 -19.37 15.34
CA GLU A 9 8.70 -19.81 15.54
C GLU A 9 7.74 -18.92 14.75
N VAL A 10 7.17 -19.48 13.70
CA VAL A 10 6.14 -18.83 12.89
C VAL A 10 4.76 -19.21 13.47
N PRO A 11 3.94 -18.22 13.87
CA PRO A 11 2.58 -18.50 14.34
C PRO A 11 1.74 -19.06 13.18
N THR A 12 1.04 -20.18 13.40
CA THR A 12 0.08 -20.72 12.43
C THR A 12 -1.33 -20.70 13.01
N THR A 13 -2.28 -20.20 12.24
CA THR A 13 -3.72 -20.35 12.49
C THR A 13 -4.24 -21.54 11.68
N ASN A 14 -5.27 -22.20 12.18
CA ASN A 14 -5.94 -23.28 11.43
C ASN A 14 -7.01 -22.63 10.55
N ASP A 15 -7.01 -22.92 9.25
CA ASP A 15 -8.22 -22.71 8.43
C ASP A 15 -9.35 -23.64 8.93
N PHE A 16 -10.61 -23.34 8.56
CA PHE A 16 -11.80 -24.15 8.85
C PHE A 16 -11.70 -25.61 8.35
N ALA A 17 -10.68 -25.94 7.55
CA ALA A 17 -10.35 -27.29 7.09
C ALA A 17 -9.22 -28.00 7.89
N GLY A 18 -8.64 -27.37 8.92
CA GLY A 18 -7.71 -28.01 9.85
C GLY A 18 -6.36 -28.45 9.25
N ARG A 19 -5.86 -27.75 8.23
CA ARG A 19 -4.53 -27.99 7.64
C ARG A 19 -3.65 -26.76 7.86
N ALA A 20 -2.38 -26.98 8.21
CA ALA A 20 -1.37 -25.93 8.32
C ALA A 20 -0.79 -25.67 6.91
N GLU A 21 -1.09 -24.50 6.33
CA GLU A 21 -0.45 -24.04 5.09
C GLU A 21 0.53 -22.90 5.38
N LEU A 22 1.61 -22.86 4.60
CA LEU A 22 2.52 -21.72 4.49
C LEU A 22 1.73 -20.57 3.86
N VAL A 23 1.45 -19.52 4.64
CA VAL A 23 0.74 -18.34 4.15
C VAL A 23 1.68 -17.54 3.23
N ILE A 24 1.67 -17.85 1.94
CA ILE A 24 2.05 -16.88 0.91
C ILE A 24 0.75 -16.08 0.66
N GLY A 25 0.60 -14.99 1.40
CA GLY A 25 -0.66 -14.31 1.69
C GLY A 25 -1.49 -13.93 0.46
N ASN A 26 -2.78 -14.24 0.52
CA ASN A 26 -3.80 -13.79 -0.42
C ASN A 26 -4.79 -12.90 0.35
N CYS A 27 -4.74 -11.59 0.09
CA CYS A 27 -5.46 -10.55 0.82
C CYS A 27 -6.96 -10.60 0.50
N THR A 28 -7.74 -11.32 1.30
CA THR A 28 -9.21 -11.26 1.23
C THR A 28 -9.89 -10.98 2.57
N ASP A 29 -9.10 -10.84 3.64
CA ASP A 29 -9.60 -10.43 4.95
C ASP A 29 -8.60 -9.47 5.62
N ALA A 30 -9.09 -8.30 6.05
CA ALA A 30 -8.28 -7.21 6.62
C ALA A 30 -7.75 -7.52 8.04
N SER A 31 -7.99 -8.74 8.54
CA SER A 31 -7.54 -9.17 9.87
C SER A 31 -6.23 -9.96 9.89
N GLU A 32 -5.66 -10.35 8.73
CA GLU A 32 -4.50 -11.26 8.69
C GLU A 32 -3.36 -10.82 7.75
N ALA A 33 -3.39 -9.60 7.22
CA ALA A 33 -2.31 -9.05 6.39
C ALA A 33 -1.43 -8.10 7.21
N PHE A 34 -0.35 -8.61 7.77
CA PHE A 34 0.72 -7.77 8.33
C PHE A 34 2.08 -8.34 7.89
N PRO A 35 2.97 -7.58 7.23
CA PRO A 35 4.33 -7.55 7.71
C PRO A 35 4.24 -7.12 9.19
N PRO A 36 4.71 -7.92 10.17
CA PRO A 36 4.34 -7.77 11.57
C PRO A 36 4.71 -6.44 12.27
N TYR A 37 5.19 -5.42 11.56
CA TYR A 37 5.91 -4.31 12.16
C TYR A 37 5.83 -2.99 11.37
N CYS A 38 4.65 -2.46 11.03
CA CYS A 38 4.50 -0.98 11.01
C CYS A 38 4.59 -0.47 12.47
N VAL A 39 5.75 -0.62 13.13
CA VAL A 39 5.90 -0.41 14.58
C VAL A 39 5.70 1.05 14.97
N SER A 40 5.82 1.94 13.98
CA SER A 40 5.81 3.39 14.13
C SER A 40 4.57 4.07 13.54
N ALA A 41 3.53 3.31 13.15
CA ALA A 41 2.35 3.92 12.55
C ALA A 41 1.65 4.87 13.54
N SER A 42 1.52 6.15 13.17
CA SER A 42 0.85 7.14 14.04
C SER A 42 -0.66 6.90 14.15
N ASP A 43 -1.26 6.28 13.14
CA ASP A 43 -2.65 5.81 13.10
C ASP A 43 -2.75 4.44 12.40
N PRO A 44 -2.67 3.32 13.14
CA PRO A 44 -2.67 1.98 12.57
C PRO A 44 -3.90 1.61 11.73
N LYS A 45 -5.02 2.35 11.84
CA LYS A 45 -6.25 2.07 11.06
C LYS A 45 -6.13 2.43 9.59
N ARG A 46 -5.11 3.21 9.27
CA ARG A 46 -4.82 3.71 7.95
C ARG A 46 -3.86 2.79 7.19
N VAL A 47 -3.17 1.89 7.90
CA VAL A 47 -2.33 0.88 7.27
C VAL A 47 -3.21 -0.14 6.55
N GLY A 48 -3.05 -0.28 5.23
CA GLY A 48 -3.84 -1.24 4.45
C GLY A 48 -5.32 -0.87 4.33
N ASP A 49 -5.66 0.43 4.35
CA ASP A 49 -7.05 0.91 4.31
C ASP A 49 -7.66 1.01 2.89
N GLY A 50 -6.89 0.58 1.88
CA GLY A 50 -7.22 0.65 0.46
C GLY A 50 -6.80 1.96 -0.20
N LYS A 51 -6.06 2.83 0.48
CA LYS A 51 -5.49 4.07 -0.07
C LYS A 51 -4.00 4.08 0.16
N CYS A 52 -3.26 4.74 -0.74
CA CYS A 52 -1.83 4.91 -0.53
C CYS A 52 -1.56 6.06 0.44
N ASP A 53 -1.29 5.74 1.69
CA ASP A 53 -0.88 6.69 2.70
C ASP A 53 0.64 6.87 2.73
N SER A 54 1.11 8.06 2.36
CA SER A 54 2.54 8.38 2.27
C SER A 54 3.33 8.12 3.54
N GLU A 55 2.67 8.19 4.70
CA GLU A 55 3.30 7.91 6.00
C GLU A 55 3.70 6.43 6.15
N TYR A 56 2.92 5.52 5.56
CA TYR A 56 3.16 4.08 5.60
C TYR A 56 3.73 3.54 4.29
N ASN A 57 3.98 4.42 3.32
CA ASN A 57 4.63 4.10 2.04
C ASN A 57 6.15 3.86 2.20
N THR A 58 6.53 2.91 3.05
CA THR A 58 7.92 2.52 3.31
C THR A 58 8.07 1.01 3.20
N GLU A 59 9.28 0.53 2.93
CA GLU A 59 9.56 -0.91 2.87
C GLU A 59 9.24 -1.62 4.21
N GLU A 60 9.54 -0.98 5.35
CA GLU A 60 9.20 -1.49 6.70
C GLU A 60 7.69 -1.72 6.86
N CYS A 61 6.89 -0.81 6.31
CA CYS A 61 5.44 -0.88 6.31
C CYS A 61 4.85 -1.65 5.12
N GLY A 62 5.68 -2.33 4.33
CA GLY A 62 5.23 -3.06 3.15
C GLY A 62 4.54 -2.19 2.12
N TYR A 63 4.93 -0.91 2.03
CA TYR A 63 4.30 0.11 1.17
C TYR A 63 2.81 0.22 1.45
N ASP A 64 2.48 0.52 2.70
CA ASP A 64 1.13 0.62 3.22
C ASP A 64 0.33 -0.68 3.05
N SER A 65 0.89 -1.79 3.50
CA SER A 65 0.35 -3.15 3.28
C SER A 65 0.02 -3.45 1.80
N GLY A 66 0.73 -2.80 0.88
CA GLY A 66 0.60 -2.96 -0.56
C GLY A 66 -0.23 -1.88 -1.26
N ASP A 67 -0.95 -1.02 -0.53
CA ASP A 67 -1.83 0.00 -1.12
C ASP A 67 -1.05 1.02 -1.96
N CYS A 68 0.24 1.24 -1.64
CA CYS A 68 1.10 2.16 -2.39
C CYS A 68 1.86 1.55 -3.56
N ILE A 69 1.83 0.22 -3.76
CA ILE A 69 2.65 -0.43 -4.79
C ILE A 69 2.30 0.09 -6.20
N SER A 70 1.01 0.18 -6.52
CA SER A 70 0.56 0.64 -7.84
C SER A 70 0.99 2.09 -8.12
N PHE A 71 0.92 2.95 -7.11
CA PHE A 71 1.39 4.33 -7.18
C PHE A 71 2.90 4.39 -7.44
N ASN A 72 3.70 3.68 -6.63
CA ASN A 72 5.17 3.68 -6.73
C ASN A 72 5.67 3.14 -8.08
N VAL A 73 4.98 2.14 -8.65
CA VAL A 73 5.33 1.59 -9.97
C VAL A 73 4.99 2.56 -11.10
N ARG A 74 3.85 3.23 -11.00
CA ARG A 74 3.36 4.10 -12.08
C ARG A 74 4.00 5.49 -12.06
N PHE A 75 4.32 5.99 -10.88
CA PHE A 75 4.84 7.35 -10.64
C PHE A 75 6.04 7.35 -9.70
N PRO A 76 7.15 6.67 -10.05
CA PRO A 76 8.30 6.48 -9.15
C PRO A 76 8.98 7.79 -8.73
N ASP A 77 8.84 8.85 -9.54
CA ASP A 77 9.44 10.16 -9.31
C ASP A 77 8.42 11.22 -8.82
N CYS A 78 7.18 10.82 -8.53
CA CYS A 78 6.12 11.72 -8.07
C CYS A 78 6.19 11.92 -6.55
N ASP A 79 6.82 13.02 -6.12
CA ASP A 79 6.92 13.41 -4.72
C ASP A 79 5.68 14.23 -4.29
N VAL A 80 4.67 13.55 -3.74
CA VAL A 80 3.46 14.18 -3.22
C VAL A 80 3.11 13.74 -1.80
N THR A 81 2.47 14.63 -1.05
CA THR A 81 2.06 14.38 0.34
C THR A 81 0.85 13.49 0.48
N ARG A 82 0.06 13.33 -0.58
CA ARG A 82 -1.16 12.51 -0.59
C ARG A 82 -1.27 11.72 -1.88
N PRO A 83 -0.47 10.64 -2.04
CA PRO A 83 -0.45 9.82 -3.24
C PRO A 83 -1.82 9.33 -3.69
N GLU A 84 -2.76 9.14 -2.75
CA GLU A 84 -4.13 8.72 -3.04
C GLU A 84 -4.95 9.73 -3.85
N ARG A 85 -4.44 10.96 -4.05
CA ARG A 85 -5.06 11.97 -4.92
C ARG A 85 -4.65 11.83 -6.38
N VAL A 86 -3.54 11.16 -6.68
CA VAL A 86 -3.06 11.00 -8.05
C VAL A 86 -3.91 9.96 -8.77
N GLY A 87 -4.67 10.38 -9.79
CA GLY A 87 -5.56 9.48 -10.53
C GLY A 87 -6.86 9.17 -9.79
N ASP A 88 -7.32 10.07 -8.90
CA ASP A 88 -8.56 9.92 -8.14
C ASP A 88 -9.81 10.43 -8.89
N GLY A 89 -9.63 10.95 -10.10
CA GLY A 89 -10.67 11.48 -10.97
C GLY A 89 -10.93 12.98 -10.82
N TYR A 90 -10.16 13.69 -9.99
CA TYR A 90 -10.22 15.14 -9.84
C TYR A 90 -8.88 15.77 -10.19
N CYS A 91 -8.87 16.84 -11.00
CA CYS A 91 -7.64 17.55 -11.28
C CYS A 91 -7.13 18.34 -10.07
N HIS A 92 -5.99 17.89 -9.53
CA HIS A 92 -5.18 18.55 -8.51
C HIS A 92 -4.02 19.30 -9.18
N GLY A 93 -4.02 20.62 -9.07
CA GLY A 93 -2.92 21.45 -9.55
C GLY A 93 -1.63 21.34 -8.69
N GLY A 94 -0.65 22.18 -9.02
CA GLY A 94 0.58 22.30 -8.23
C GLY A 94 1.44 21.05 -8.33
N MET A 95 1.80 20.47 -7.19
CA MET A 95 2.71 19.31 -7.10
C MET A 95 2.14 18.02 -7.71
N TYR A 96 0.82 17.92 -7.88
CA TYR A 96 0.15 16.77 -8.48
C TYR A 96 0.12 16.86 -10.01
N ASN A 97 0.01 18.09 -10.55
CA ASN A 97 -0.05 18.35 -11.99
C ASN A 97 1.36 18.57 -12.59
N THR A 98 2.25 17.60 -12.40
CA THR A 98 3.61 17.59 -12.96
C THR A 98 3.80 16.41 -13.90
N VAL A 99 4.85 16.41 -14.72
CA VAL A 99 5.12 15.29 -15.64
C VAL A 99 5.49 14.02 -14.87
N GLU A 100 6.18 14.17 -13.73
CA GLU A 100 6.57 13.08 -12.84
C GLU A 100 5.35 12.38 -12.22
N CYS A 101 4.29 13.15 -11.93
CA CYS A 101 3.00 12.66 -11.46
C CYS A 101 2.01 12.35 -12.59
N GLY A 102 2.46 12.39 -13.86
CA GLY A 102 1.62 12.10 -15.02
C GLY A 102 0.44 13.07 -15.21
N TYR A 103 0.62 14.33 -14.83
CA TYR A 103 -0.43 15.36 -14.81
C TYR A 103 -1.64 14.91 -13.98
N ASP A 104 -1.36 14.65 -12.70
CA ASP A 104 -2.28 14.12 -11.71
C ASP A 104 -2.91 12.78 -12.12
N GLY A 105 -2.05 11.84 -12.53
CA GLY A 105 -2.49 10.54 -13.02
C GLY A 105 -3.30 10.58 -14.33
N GLY A 106 -3.35 11.74 -14.98
CA GLY A 106 -4.17 12.03 -16.15
C GLY A 106 -5.44 12.81 -15.84
N ASP A 107 -5.74 13.11 -14.58
CA ASP A 107 -6.97 13.81 -14.19
C ASP A 107 -6.96 15.28 -14.62
N CYS A 108 -5.77 15.87 -14.79
CA CYS A 108 -5.62 17.22 -15.33
C CYS A 108 -5.52 17.27 -16.86
N SER A 109 -5.74 16.15 -17.57
CA SER A 109 -5.60 16.06 -19.04
C SER A 109 -6.51 17.02 -19.84
N ASP A 110 -7.67 17.38 -19.32
CA ASP A 110 -8.56 18.40 -19.92
C ASP A 110 -7.97 19.82 -19.84
N PHE A 111 -7.06 20.08 -18.90
CA PHE A 111 -6.31 21.34 -18.77
C PHE A 111 -4.96 21.34 -19.52
N VAL A 112 -4.60 20.24 -20.19
CA VAL A 112 -3.38 20.15 -21.02
C VAL A 112 -3.66 20.58 -22.47
N GLN A 113 -4.82 21.17 -22.76
CA GLN A 113 -5.08 21.80 -24.04
C GLN A 113 -4.67 23.28 -24.05
N ALA A 114 -3.56 23.50 -24.77
CA ALA A 114 -3.00 24.75 -25.33
C ALA A 114 -1.85 25.43 -24.57
#